data_AF-G1Q539-F1
#
_entry.id   AF-G1Q539-F1
#
_cell.length_a   1.000
_cell.length_b   1.000
_cell.length_c   1.000
_cell.angle_alpha   90.00
_cell.angle_beta   90.00
_cell.angle_gamma   90.00
#
_symmetry.space_group_name_H-M   'P 1'
#
loop_
_entity.id
_entity.type
_entity.pdbx_description
1 polymer ?
#
loop_
_entity_poly.entity_id
_entity_poly.type
_entity_poly.pdbx_seq_one_letter_code
_entity_poly.pdbx_strand_id
1 'polypeptide(L)'
;PSSESWVKIPRRAQPTAPPAGVRTKATETSLLRACSTSPTLGSRNDMDECLNPRICKSHKCVNTHGSYTCTCPPGFELNLEDPKLCKDVNECTSGQNPCHKTTHCLNNVGSYKCCCRRGWKPIPGSPNGPNNTVCEDVNECTSGEHICHNSTQCNNTKGSYECRCRPGWKPIPGSPNG
;
A
#
# COMPACT_ATOMS: atom_id res chain seq x y z
N PRO A 1 -45.81 42.44 -5.91
CA PRO A 1 -45.89 41.49 -7.06
C PRO A 1 -45.12 40.21 -6.72
N SER A 2 -45.80 39.40 -5.91
CA SER A 2 -45.45 38.06 -5.47
C SER A 2 -45.63 37.06 -6.61
N SER A 3 -44.65 36.19 -6.83
CA SER A 3 -44.90 34.85 -7.39
C SER A 3 -43.69 33.95 -7.10
N GLU A 4 -43.58 33.51 -5.85
CA GLU A 4 -42.85 32.28 -5.54
C GLU A 4 -43.67 31.10 -6.06
N SER A 5 -43.11 30.37 -7.03
CA SER A 5 -43.74 29.17 -7.59
C SER A 5 -43.28 27.93 -6.82
N TRP A 6 -43.96 27.62 -5.72
CA TRP A 6 -43.78 26.39 -4.95
C TRP A 6 -44.57 25.24 -5.61
N VAL A 7 -43.86 24.23 -6.13
CA VAL A 7 -44.47 22.99 -6.62
C VAL A 7 -44.33 21.90 -5.56
N LYS A 8 -45.46 21.38 -5.09
CA LYS A 8 -45.54 20.23 -4.16
C LYS A 8 -44.97 18.98 -4.84
N ILE A 9 -43.87 18.46 -4.32
CA ILE A 9 -43.30 17.16 -4.73
C ILE A 9 -44.08 16.05 -3.98
N PRO A 10 -44.75 15.12 -4.67
CA PRO A 10 -45.42 14.01 -4.01
C PRO A 10 -44.40 12.99 -3.49
N ARG A 11 -44.44 12.68 -2.19
CA ARG A 11 -43.74 11.51 -1.63
C ARG A 11 -44.41 10.26 -2.19
N ARG A 12 -43.69 9.50 -3.03
CA ARG A 12 -44.13 8.16 -3.43
C ARG A 12 -43.16 7.11 -2.90
N ALA A 13 -43.78 6.05 -2.41
CA ALA A 13 -43.26 5.02 -1.54
C ALA A 13 -42.04 4.27 -2.09
N GLN A 14 -41.19 3.84 -1.17
CA GLN A 14 -40.09 2.89 -1.40
C GLN A 14 -40.64 1.59 -2.01
N PRO A 15 -40.06 1.10 -3.12
CA PRO A 15 -40.24 -0.27 -3.56
C PRO A 15 -39.40 -1.19 -2.66
N THR A 16 -40.08 -2.07 -1.92
CA THR A 16 -39.46 -3.22 -1.26
C THR A 16 -38.90 -4.17 -2.32
N ALA A 17 -37.65 -4.60 -2.16
CA ALA A 17 -37.02 -5.57 -3.04
C ALA A 17 -37.58 -6.98 -2.78
N PRO A 18 -38.02 -7.73 -3.81
CA PRO A 18 -38.18 -9.18 -3.68
C PRO A 18 -36.80 -9.87 -3.74
N PRO A 19 -36.59 -10.99 -3.02
CA PRO A 19 -35.35 -11.72 -3.07
C PRO A 19 -35.33 -12.59 -4.34
N ALA A 20 -34.28 -12.49 -5.16
CA ALA A 20 -34.07 -13.41 -6.27
C ALA A 20 -32.57 -13.54 -6.59
N GLY A 21 -32.06 -14.77 -6.46
CA GLY A 21 -30.67 -15.12 -6.75
C GLY A 21 -30.19 -16.46 -6.19
N VAL A 22 -31.04 -17.21 -5.46
CA VAL A 22 -30.81 -18.63 -5.20
C VAL A 22 -31.37 -19.46 -6.36
N ARG A 23 -30.53 -20.29 -6.98
CA ARG A 23 -30.96 -21.51 -7.68
C ARG A 23 -30.07 -22.67 -7.27
N THR A 24 -30.71 -23.63 -6.61
CA THR A 24 -30.29 -25.00 -6.31
C THR A 24 -30.84 -25.98 -7.37
N LYS A 25 -30.07 -27.03 -7.69
CA LYS A 25 -30.47 -28.46 -7.82
C LYS A 25 -29.19 -29.24 -8.14
N ALA A 26 -28.60 -29.94 -7.18
CA ALA A 26 -28.93 -31.29 -6.70
C ALA A 26 -28.52 -32.40 -7.68
N THR A 27 -27.49 -33.15 -7.31
CA THR A 27 -27.41 -34.59 -7.61
C THR A 27 -27.31 -35.32 -6.28
N GLU A 28 -28.46 -35.48 -5.64
CA GLU A 28 -28.69 -36.60 -4.73
C GLU A 28 -28.61 -37.87 -5.59
N THR A 29 -27.65 -38.74 -5.28
CA THR A 29 -27.86 -40.17 -5.46
C THR A 29 -27.95 -40.74 -4.06
N SER A 30 -29.16 -41.17 -3.71
CA SER A 30 -29.55 -41.75 -2.43
C SER A 30 -28.52 -42.70 -1.84
N LEU A 31 -28.07 -42.44 -0.62
CA LEU A 31 -28.05 -43.43 0.45
C LEU A 31 -28.31 -42.72 1.78
N LEU A 32 -29.46 -43.03 2.37
CA LEU A 32 -29.90 -42.63 3.70
C LEU A 32 -28.81 -42.82 4.75
N ARG A 33 -28.59 -41.81 5.61
CA ARG A 33 -28.46 -42.05 7.06
C ARG A 33 -28.83 -40.81 7.87
N ALA A 34 -30.06 -40.91 8.41
CA ALA A 34 -30.56 -40.42 9.69
C ALA A 34 -30.29 -38.96 10.09
N CYS A 35 -31.41 -38.24 10.24
CA CYS A 35 -31.58 -37.15 11.18
C CYS A 35 -31.05 -37.56 12.58
N SER A 36 -30.34 -36.66 13.25
CA SER A 36 -30.20 -36.70 14.70
C SER A 36 -30.43 -35.29 15.23
N THR A 37 -31.71 -34.96 15.41
CA THR A 37 -32.14 -34.07 16.47
C THR A 37 -31.77 -34.70 17.81
N SER A 38 -30.87 -34.09 18.57
CA SER A 38 -30.88 -34.20 20.04
C SER A 38 -30.34 -32.93 20.68
N PRO A 39 -31.14 -32.24 21.52
CA PRO A 39 -30.68 -31.13 22.34
C PRO A 39 -29.96 -31.75 23.55
N THR A 40 -28.70 -32.11 23.36
CA THR A 40 -27.86 -32.52 24.48
C THR A 40 -26.67 -31.57 24.55
N LEU A 41 -26.56 -30.99 25.73
CA LEU A 41 -25.43 -30.30 26.32
C LEU A 41 -24.15 -31.15 26.13
N GLY A 42 -23.59 -31.12 24.93
CA GLY A 42 -22.38 -31.80 24.55
C GLY A 42 -21.40 -30.72 24.13
N SER A 43 -20.38 -30.49 24.95
CA SER A 43 -19.18 -29.77 24.53
C SER A 43 -18.75 -30.36 23.19
N ARG A 44 -19.04 -29.65 22.10
CA ARG A 44 -18.41 -29.94 20.81
C ARG A 44 -16.95 -29.62 21.04
N ASN A 45 -16.17 -30.65 21.32
CA ASN A 45 -14.73 -30.50 21.44
C ASN A 45 -14.26 -29.97 20.09
N ASP A 46 -13.90 -28.70 20.09
CA ASP A 46 -13.33 -28.00 18.96
C ASP A 46 -12.06 -28.75 18.53
N MET A 47 -11.98 -29.08 17.24
CA MET A 47 -10.79 -29.75 16.71
C MET A 47 -9.77 -28.68 16.36
N ASP A 48 -8.63 -28.67 17.05
CA ASP A 48 -7.57 -27.72 16.76
C ASP A 48 -6.89 -28.06 15.42
N GLU A 49 -7.29 -27.39 14.33
CA GLU A 49 -6.68 -27.60 13.02
C GLU A 49 -5.23 -27.09 12.95
N CYS A 50 -4.81 -26.22 13.86
CA CYS A 50 -3.43 -25.70 13.91
C CYS A 50 -2.41 -26.76 14.31
N LEU A 51 -2.84 -27.90 14.82
CA LEU A 51 -1.98 -29.07 15.03
C LEU A 51 -1.49 -29.68 13.70
N ASN A 52 -2.13 -29.35 12.57
CA ASN A 52 -1.70 -29.78 11.24
C ASN A 52 -0.82 -28.70 10.57
N PRO A 53 0.49 -28.95 10.37
CA PRO A 53 1.41 -27.96 9.80
C PRO A 53 1.12 -27.60 8.33
N ARG A 54 0.26 -28.34 7.63
CA ARG A 54 -0.16 -28.04 6.25
C ARG A 54 -1.26 -26.97 6.17
N ILE A 55 -1.81 -26.53 7.30
CA ILE A 55 -2.93 -25.59 7.34
C ILE A 55 -2.49 -24.16 7.01
N CYS A 56 -1.50 -23.60 7.70
CA CYS A 56 -0.99 -22.25 7.43
C CYS A 56 0.44 -22.22 6.87
N LYS A 57 0.96 -23.36 6.38
CA LYS A 57 2.31 -23.55 5.81
C LYS A 57 3.42 -22.88 6.65
N SER A 58 3.74 -21.62 6.36
CA SER A 58 4.86 -20.87 6.93
C SER A 58 4.45 -19.68 7.83
N HIS A 59 3.18 -19.59 8.24
CA HIS A 59 2.65 -18.43 8.97
C HIS A 59 1.83 -18.85 10.20
N LYS A 60 1.44 -17.87 11.03
CA LYS A 60 0.81 -18.14 12.33
C LYS A 60 -0.63 -18.62 12.15
N CYS A 61 -0.92 -19.82 12.65
CA CYS A 61 -2.27 -20.36 12.76
C CYS A 61 -2.91 -19.97 14.11
N VAL A 62 -4.18 -19.60 14.08
CA VAL A 62 -5.00 -19.33 15.26
C VAL A 62 -6.27 -20.15 15.16
N ASN A 63 -6.42 -21.11 16.08
CA ASN A 63 -7.61 -21.93 16.19
C ASN A 63 -8.79 -21.11 16.73
N THR A 64 -9.99 -21.34 16.20
CA THR A 64 -11.22 -20.64 16.57
C THR A 64 -12.35 -21.66 16.71
N HIS A 65 -13.39 -21.38 17.50
CA HIS A 65 -14.42 -22.40 17.70
C HIS A 65 -15.16 -22.75 16.39
N GLY A 66 -14.95 -23.97 15.91
CA GLY A 66 -15.50 -24.49 14.66
C GLY A 66 -14.73 -24.12 13.39
N SER A 67 -13.52 -23.51 13.49
CA SER A 67 -12.69 -23.13 12.33
C SER A 67 -11.27 -22.71 12.74
N TYR A 68 -10.47 -22.23 11.79
CA TYR A 68 -9.17 -21.62 12.07
C TYR A 68 -8.95 -20.37 11.22
N THR A 69 -7.97 -19.55 11.61
CA THR A 69 -7.51 -18.39 10.84
C THR A 69 -6.00 -18.42 10.69
N CYS A 70 -5.51 -18.11 9.48
CA CYS A 70 -4.09 -17.91 9.24
C CYS A 70 -3.78 -16.41 9.27
N THR A 71 -2.69 -16.03 9.93
CA THR A 71 -2.25 -14.65 10.06
C THR A 71 -0.83 -14.49 9.53
N CYS A 72 -0.63 -13.45 8.72
CA CYS A 72 0.66 -13.13 8.14
C CYS A 72 1.55 -12.34 9.12
N PRO A 73 2.88 -12.48 9.03
CA PRO A 73 3.79 -11.59 9.72
C PRO A 73 3.62 -10.13 9.25
N PRO A 74 4.04 -9.13 10.04
CA PRO A 74 4.01 -7.72 9.62
C PRO A 74 4.71 -7.51 8.28
N GLY A 75 4.14 -6.66 7.42
CA GLY A 75 4.64 -6.42 6.05
C GLY A 75 4.11 -7.41 5.00
N PHE A 76 3.25 -8.36 5.40
CA PHE A 76 2.67 -9.33 4.49
C PHE A 76 1.15 -9.41 4.65
N GLU A 77 0.46 -9.78 3.57
CA GLU A 77 -0.98 -10.01 3.54
C GLU A 77 -1.31 -11.39 2.95
N LEU A 78 -2.50 -11.92 3.25
CA LEU A 78 -2.91 -13.21 2.70
C LEU A 78 -3.00 -13.13 1.17
N ASN A 79 -2.49 -14.16 0.51
CA ASN A 79 -2.66 -14.29 -0.93
C ASN A 79 -4.14 -14.63 -1.24
N LEU A 80 -4.73 -13.87 -2.18
CA LEU A 80 -6.12 -14.05 -2.60
C LEU A 80 -6.34 -15.38 -3.35
N GLU A 81 -5.30 -15.92 -3.98
CA GLU A 81 -5.36 -17.19 -4.74
C GLU A 81 -5.11 -18.42 -3.83
N ASP A 82 -4.20 -18.31 -2.86
CA ASP A 82 -3.92 -19.34 -1.86
C ASP A 82 -3.86 -18.71 -0.46
N PRO A 83 -4.96 -18.75 0.32
CA PRO A 83 -5.03 -18.21 1.68
C PRO A 83 -4.07 -18.87 2.69
N LYS A 84 -3.31 -19.90 2.28
CA LYS A 84 -2.26 -20.52 3.08
C LYS A 84 -0.89 -19.88 2.87
N LEU A 85 -0.78 -18.92 1.96
CA LEU A 85 0.43 -18.18 1.64
C LEU A 85 0.24 -16.70 1.95
N CYS A 86 1.32 -16.09 2.40
CA CYS A 86 1.43 -14.65 2.54
C CYS A 86 2.22 -14.09 1.36
N LYS A 87 1.73 -12.98 0.82
CA LYS A 87 2.42 -12.17 -0.18
C LYS A 87 2.90 -10.88 0.48
N ASP A 88 4.03 -10.38 0.00
CA ASP A 88 4.59 -9.10 0.41
C ASP A 88 3.60 -7.97 0.13
N VAL A 89 3.44 -7.05 1.08
CA VAL A 89 2.65 -5.83 0.88
C VAL A 89 3.57 -4.80 0.27
N ASN A 90 3.25 -4.32 -0.93
CA ASN A 90 3.99 -3.22 -1.52
C ASN A 90 3.49 -1.87 -0.98
N GLU A 91 4.13 -1.36 0.07
CA GLU A 91 3.73 -0.11 0.71
C GLU A 91 3.91 1.12 -0.20
N CYS A 92 4.76 1.03 -1.22
CA CYS A 92 4.94 2.12 -2.19
C CYS A 92 3.75 2.27 -3.15
N THR A 93 2.94 1.22 -3.33
CA THR A 93 1.78 1.21 -4.23
C THR A 93 0.44 1.02 -3.52
N SER A 94 0.43 0.83 -2.20
CA SER A 94 -0.77 0.53 -1.41
C SER A 94 -1.75 1.72 -1.24
N GLY A 95 -1.49 2.85 -1.91
CA GLY A 95 -2.37 4.02 -1.98
C GLY A 95 -2.10 5.10 -0.92
N GLN A 96 -1.32 4.79 0.11
CA GLN A 96 -0.81 5.76 1.08
C GLN A 96 0.71 5.75 0.98
N ASN A 97 1.30 6.64 0.18
CA ASN A 97 2.75 6.75 0.10
C ASN A 97 3.30 7.04 1.50
N PRO A 98 4.00 6.08 2.14
CA PRO A 98 4.39 6.22 3.53
C PRO A 98 5.55 7.20 3.72
N CYS A 99 6.21 7.58 2.62
CA CYS A 99 7.43 8.36 2.62
C CYS A 99 7.18 9.87 2.54
N HIS A 100 8.10 10.64 3.11
CA HIS A 100 8.09 12.10 3.01
C HIS A 100 8.23 12.57 1.55
N LYS A 101 7.69 13.75 1.21
CA LYS A 101 7.66 14.28 -0.17
C LYS A 101 9.06 14.40 -0.81
N THR A 102 10.09 14.68 0.00
CA THR A 102 11.50 14.81 -0.43
C THR A 102 12.20 13.47 -0.67
N THR A 103 11.50 12.36 -0.45
CA THR A 103 12.02 11.00 -0.62
C THR A 103 11.28 10.24 -1.72
N HIS A 104 11.85 9.11 -2.12
CA HIS A 104 11.18 8.08 -2.91
C HIS A 104 11.08 6.78 -2.10
N CYS A 105 9.98 6.06 -2.28
CA CYS A 105 9.73 4.78 -1.62
C CYS A 105 10.37 3.64 -2.41
N LEU A 106 11.01 2.71 -1.70
CA LEU A 106 11.53 1.45 -2.23
C LEU A 106 10.89 0.30 -1.44
N ASN A 107 10.20 -0.59 -2.16
CA ASN A 107 9.60 -1.77 -1.56
C ASN A 107 10.63 -2.87 -1.35
N ASN A 108 10.62 -3.52 -0.19
CA ASN A 108 11.48 -4.64 0.15
C ASN A 108 10.62 -5.81 0.64
N VAL A 109 11.14 -7.03 0.61
CA VAL A 109 10.37 -8.16 1.15
C VAL A 109 10.18 -8.00 2.66
N GLY A 110 8.93 -7.87 3.09
CA GLY A 110 8.48 -7.71 4.47
C GLY A 110 8.56 -6.28 5.02
N SER A 111 8.94 -5.28 4.21
CA SER A 111 9.00 -3.87 4.63
C SER A 111 9.25 -2.92 3.46
N TYR A 112 9.55 -1.66 3.73
CA TYR A 112 9.93 -0.67 2.74
C TYR A 112 11.04 0.22 3.27
N LYS A 113 11.61 1.06 2.39
CA LYS A 113 12.55 2.11 2.76
C LYS A 113 12.32 3.38 1.97
N CYS A 114 12.35 4.50 2.66
CA CYS A 114 12.32 5.84 2.08
C CYS A 114 13.76 6.34 1.89
N CYS A 115 14.11 6.69 0.66
CA CYS A 115 15.44 7.19 0.30
C CYS A 115 15.35 8.61 -0.26
N CYS A 116 16.35 9.44 0.01
CA CYS A 116 16.41 10.77 -0.58
C CYS A 116 16.37 10.71 -2.10
N ARG A 117 15.68 11.67 -2.71
CA ARG A 117 15.73 11.86 -4.17
C ARG A 117 17.17 12.20 -4.58
N ARG A 118 17.51 11.98 -5.85
CA ARG A 118 18.81 12.41 -6.39
C ARG A 118 18.99 13.91 -6.21
N GLY A 119 20.17 14.34 -5.74
CA GLY A 119 20.48 15.73 -5.40
C GLY A 119 19.99 16.15 -4.01
N TRP A 120 19.55 15.20 -3.17
CA TRP A 120 19.09 15.47 -1.81
C TRP A 120 19.85 14.61 -0.79
N LYS A 121 20.03 15.12 0.42
CA LYS A 121 20.69 14.43 1.54
C LYS A 121 19.79 14.40 2.78
N PRO A 122 19.93 13.40 3.67
CA PRO A 122 19.17 13.37 4.92
C PRO A 122 19.53 14.55 5.82
N ILE A 123 18.54 15.16 6.49
CA ILE A 123 18.82 16.18 7.51
C ILE A 123 19.39 15.54 8.78
N PRO A 124 20.32 16.21 9.50
CA PRO A 124 20.80 15.74 10.79
C PRO A 124 19.64 15.52 11.78
N GLY A 125 19.62 14.38 12.46
CA GLY A 125 18.55 14.04 13.40
C GLY A 125 17.21 13.67 12.74
N SER A 126 17.20 13.33 11.45
CA SER A 126 15.99 12.84 10.77
C SER A 126 15.35 11.71 11.60
N PRO A 127 14.07 11.84 12.01
CA PRO A 127 13.66 11.26 13.28
C PRO A 127 13.65 9.74 13.33
N ASN A 128 13.27 9.02 12.28
CA ASN A 128 12.91 7.61 12.46
C ASN A 128 12.97 6.79 11.16
N GLY A 129 13.94 5.88 11.09
CA GLY A 129 13.83 4.60 10.40
C GLY A 129 13.47 4.62 8.90
N PRO A 130 13.14 3.46 8.34
CA PRO A 130 12.84 3.30 6.91
C PRO A 130 11.64 4.14 6.44
N ASN A 131 10.84 4.70 7.35
CA ASN A 131 9.51 5.22 7.04
C ASN A 131 9.43 6.76 7.08
N ASN A 132 10.43 7.47 7.63
CA ASN A 132 10.29 8.90 7.88
C ASN A 132 11.60 9.68 7.72
N THR A 133 12.38 9.33 6.68
CA THR A 133 13.55 10.10 6.28
C THR A 133 13.11 11.45 5.70
N VAL A 134 13.64 12.54 6.23
CA VAL A 134 13.45 13.90 5.70
C VAL A 134 14.76 14.31 5.06
N CYS A 135 14.67 14.89 3.85
CA CYS A 135 15.84 15.26 3.09
C CYS A 135 15.82 16.75 2.77
N GLU A 136 17.01 17.33 2.71
CA GLU A 136 17.26 18.67 2.21
C GLU A 136 18.03 18.61 0.89
N ASP A 137 17.91 19.70 0.14
CA ASP A 137 18.61 19.91 -1.11
C ASP A 137 20.12 19.95 -0.89
N VAL A 138 20.88 19.26 -1.73
CA VAL A 138 22.34 19.39 -1.74
C VAL A 138 22.67 20.60 -2.59
N ASN A 139 23.30 21.61 -1.99
CA ASN A 139 23.78 22.74 -2.76
C ASN A 139 25.14 22.43 -3.40
N GLU A 140 25.11 21.93 -4.64
CA GLU A 140 26.32 21.48 -5.35
C GLU A 140 27.32 22.61 -5.60
N CYS A 141 26.83 23.85 -5.71
CA CYS A 141 27.68 25.05 -5.86
C CYS A 141 28.52 25.34 -4.62
N THR A 142 27.99 25.02 -3.43
CA THR A 142 28.71 25.22 -2.15
C THR A 142 29.45 23.99 -1.68
N SER A 143 28.98 22.78 -2.01
CA SER A 143 29.67 21.53 -1.68
C SER A 143 30.87 21.27 -2.59
N GLY A 144 30.93 21.92 -3.76
CA GLY A 144 31.99 21.70 -4.75
C GLY A 144 31.79 20.43 -5.59
N GLU A 145 30.60 19.81 -5.52
CA GLU A 145 30.26 18.59 -6.28
C GLU A 145 29.78 18.90 -7.71
N HIS A 146 29.77 20.17 -8.11
CA HIS A 146 29.41 20.58 -9.46
C HIS A 146 30.53 20.35 -10.49
N ILE A 147 30.17 20.05 -11.74
CA ILE A 147 31.12 19.92 -12.86
C ILE A 147 31.07 21.11 -13.84
N CYS A 148 30.59 22.26 -13.37
CA CYS A 148 30.58 23.51 -14.14
C CYS A 148 31.98 23.90 -14.64
N HIS A 149 32.07 24.33 -15.90
CA HIS A 149 33.32 24.81 -16.48
C HIS A 149 33.79 26.12 -15.84
N ASN A 150 35.10 26.39 -15.84
CA ASN A 150 35.68 27.58 -15.20
C ASN A 150 35.15 28.91 -15.76
N SER A 151 34.72 28.96 -17.02
CA SER A 151 34.10 30.13 -17.66
C SER A 151 32.62 30.31 -17.33
N THR A 152 32.06 29.45 -16.47
CA THR A 152 30.66 29.49 -16.05
C THR A 152 30.54 29.88 -14.57
N GLN A 153 29.32 30.15 -14.16
CA GLN A 153 28.90 30.37 -12.78
C GLN A 153 27.89 29.27 -12.42
N CYS A 154 28.11 28.61 -11.29
CA CYS A 154 27.19 27.62 -10.75
C CYS A 154 25.99 28.32 -10.11
N ASN A 155 24.78 27.84 -10.39
CA ASN A 155 23.54 28.26 -9.76
C ASN A 155 22.81 27.04 -9.21
N ASN A 156 22.59 27.01 -7.90
CA ASN A 156 21.93 25.87 -7.24
C ASN A 156 20.43 25.86 -7.56
N THR A 157 19.87 24.68 -7.77
CA THR A 157 18.44 24.47 -7.98
C THR A 157 17.95 23.32 -7.10
N LYS A 158 16.63 23.15 -6.92
CA LYS A 158 16.15 22.05 -6.07
C LYS A 158 16.36 20.70 -6.76
N GLY A 159 17.24 19.88 -6.21
CA GLY A 159 17.62 18.54 -6.66
C GLY A 159 18.68 18.51 -7.75
N SER A 160 19.31 19.64 -8.09
CA SER A 160 20.34 19.76 -9.13
C SER A 160 20.99 21.15 -9.09
N TYR A 161 21.90 21.42 -10.02
CA TYR A 161 22.43 22.75 -10.29
C TYR A 161 22.42 23.05 -11.79
N GLU A 162 22.60 24.33 -12.13
CA GLU A 162 22.79 24.82 -13.49
C GLU A 162 24.12 25.56 -13.60
N CYS A 163 24.82 25.37 -14.72
CA CYS A 163 26.03 26.14 -15.05
C CYS A 163 25.68 27.20 -16.10
N ARG A 164 25.91 28.47 -15.79
CA ARG A 164 25.59 29.59 -16.68
C ARG A 164 26.87 30.29 -17.14
N CYS A 165 26.97 30.58 -18.44
CA CYS A 165 28.11 31.33 -18.98
C CYS A 165 28.27 32.68 -18.24
N ARG A 166 29.51 33.02 -17.89
CA ARG A 166 29.82 34.36 -17.41
C ARG A 166 29.55 35.39 -18.52
N PRO A 167 29.30 36.67 -18.19
CA PRO A 167 29.09 37.71 -19.19
C PRO A 167 30.20 37.73 -20.25
N GLY A 168 29.81 37.77 -21.54
CA GLY A 168 30.74 37.72 -22.68
C GLY A 168 31.10 36.32 -23.18
N TRP A 169 30.70 35.26 -22.48
CA TRP A 169 30.92 33.87 -22.89
C TRP A 169 29.66 33.28 -23.54
N LYS A 170 29.85 32.34 -24.47
CA LYS A 170 28.76 31.61 -25.14
C LYS A 170 28.96 30.10 -25.01
N PRO A 171 27.88 29.33 -24.82
CA PRO A 171 27.98 27.88 -24.73
C PRO A 171 28.36 27.28 -26.09
N ILE A 172 29.18 26.25 -26.06
CA ILE A 172 29.49 25.46 -27.25
C ILE A 172 28.32 24.49 -27.48
N PRO A 173 27.80 24.36 -28.72
CA PRO A 173 26.74 23.39 -29.01
C PRO A 173 27.14 21.99 -28.56
N GLY A 174 26.35 21.40 -27.66
CA GLY A 174 26.59 20.05 -27.12
C GLY A 174 27.44 19.98 -25.84
N SER A 175 27.85 21.11 -25.23
CA SER A 175 28.47 21.09 -23.90
C SER A 175 27.40 20.91 -22.81
N PRO A 176 27.40 19.81 -22.04
CA PRO A 176 26.39 19.58 -21.01
C PRO A 176 26.57 20.45 -19.76
N ASN A 177 27.71 21.14 -19.60
CA ASN A 177 28.05 21.90 -18.38
C ASN A 177 28.39 23.38 -18.64
N GLY A 178 27.87 23.92 -19.74
CA GLY A 178 28.21 25.24 -20.26
C GLY A 178 29.44 25.22 -21.17
#